data_AF-A0A529MGV8-F1
#
_entry.id   AF-A0A529MGV8-F1
#
_cell.length_a   1.000
_cell.length_b   1.000
_cell.length_c   1.000
_cell.angle_alpha   90.00
_cell.angle_beta   90.00
_cell.angle_gamma   90.00
#
_symmetry.space_group_name_H-M   'P 1'
#
loop_
_entity.id
_entity.type
_entity.pdbx_description
1 polymer ?
#
loop_
_entity_poly.entity_id
_entity_poly.type
_entity_poly.pdbx_seq_one_letter_code
_entity_poly.pdbx_strand_id
1 'polypeptide(L)'
;ENDPHFLEAHDHDHDHECGPDCDHDHHHHDGHDHHHRHASDIHDVTVKSVSLRGGEMDPKKFFPWIEKVTQMEGPNILRLKGIIALKGDEDRYVLQGVPMIL
;
A
#
# COMPACT_ATOMS: atom_id res chain seq x y z
N GLU A 1 -1.66 -18.14 -11.57
CA GLU A 1 -1.47 -17.53 -12.90
C GLU A 1 -2.02 -16.11 -12.84
N ASN A 2 -1.24 -15.14 -13.30
CA ASN A 2 -1.43 -13.71 -13.06
C ASN A 2 -2.04 -13.11 -14.32
N ASP A 3 -3.30 -12.70 -14.24
CA ASP A 3 -4.11 -12.27 -15.39
C ASP A 3 -3.96 -10.75 -15.62
N PRO A 4 -3.53 -10.27 -16.81
CA PRO A 4 -2.99 -8.93 -17.01
C PRO A 4 -4.04 -7.88 -17.39
N HIS A 5 -5.20 -7.86 -16.73
CA HIS A 5 -6.27 -6.87 -16.97
C HIS A 5 -6.03 -5.50 -16.29
N PHE A 6 -4.79 -5.01 -16.27
CA PHE A 6 -4.45 -3.68 -15.74
C PHE A 6 -4.36 -2.60 -16.85
N LEU A 7 -4.43 -2.98 -18.13
CA LEU A 7 -4.17 -2.08 -19.26
C LEU A 7 -5.37 -1.86 -20.20
N GLU A 8 -6.61 -1.96 -19.72
CA GLU A 8 -7.75 -1.43 -20.47
C GLU A 8 -7.88 0.07 -20.19
N ALA A 9 -7.20 0.84 -21.05
CA ALA A 9 -7.41 2.26 -21.22
C ALA A 9 -8.90 2.54 -21.47
N HIS A 10 -9.40 3.64 -20.90
CA HIS A 10 -10.74 4.16 -21.16
C HIS A 10 -10.94 4.42 -22.65
N ASP A 11 -11.48 3.43 -23.37
CA ASP A 11 -12.18 3.66 -24.63
C ASP A 11 -13.52 4.32 -24.28
N HIS A 12 -13.55 5.63 -24.43
CA HIS A 12 -14.80 6.38 -24.46
C HIS A 12 -15.54 6.03 -25.75
N ASP A 13 -16.29 4.94 -25.70
CA ASP A 13 -17.24 4.54 -26.73
C ASP A 13 -18.43 5.52 -26.69
N HIS A 14 -18.26 6.67 -27.35
CA HIS A 14 -19.38 7.51 -27.74
C HIS A 14 -19.88 7.01 -29.09
N ASP A 15 -20.86 6.10 -29.00
CA ASP A 15 -21.68 5.61 -30.09
C ASP A 15 -22.39 6.81 -30.77
N HIS A 16 -21.79 7.30 -31.85
CA HIS A 16 -22.38 8.30 -32.74
C HIS A 16 -22.39 7.74 -34.15
N GLU A 17 -23.54 7.20 -34.55
CA GLU A 17 -23.84 6.88 -35.94
C GLU A 17 -23.90 8.19 -36.75
N CYS A 18 -22.76 8.60 -37.33
CA CYS A 18 -22.66 9.80 -38.14
C CYS A 18 -23.21 9.55 -39.55
N GLY A 19 -24.36 10.16 -39.85
CA GLY A 19 -24.84 10.32 -41.22
C GLY A 19 -23.91 11.20 -42.07
N PRO A 20 -24.11 11.26 -43.39
CA PRO A 20 -23.16 11.88 -44.33
C PRO A 20 -22.97 13.41 -44.18
N ASP A 21 -23.63 14.07 -43.24
CA ASP A 21 -23.59 15.53 -43.01
C ASP A 21 -23.19 15.94 -41.59
N CYS A 22 -22.46 15.09 -40.85
CA CYS A 22 -21.92 15.48 -39.54
C CYS A 22 -20.63 16.31 -39.68
N ASP A 23 -20.79 17.63 -39.70
CA ASP A 23 -19.72 18.63 -39.63
C ASP A 23 -19.24 18.77 -38.17
N HIS A 24 -18.10 18.16 -37.86
CA HIS A 24 -17.42 18.32 -36.59
C HIS A 24 -16.04 18.93 -36.85
N ASP A 25 -15.94 20.23 -36.55
CA ASP A 25 -14.71 21.02 -36.56
C ASP A 25 -13.59 20.32 -35.78
N HIS A 26 -12.62 19.76 -36.52
CA HIS A 26 -11.38 19.26 -35.95
C HIS A 26 -10.50 20.45 -35.55
N HIS A 27 -10.62 20.89 -34.29
CA HIS A 27 -9.64 21.78 -33.68
C HIS A 27 -8.28 21.08 -33.56
N HIS A 28 -7.45 21.25 -34.59
CA HIS A 28 -6.02 21.00 -34.53
C HIS A 28 -5.39 21.97 -33.52
N HIS A 29 -5.15 21.48 -32.30
CA HIS A 29 -4.19 22.10 -31.41
C HIS A 29 -2.81 21.49 -31.67
N ASP A 30 -2.06 22.15 -32.56
CA ASP A 30 -0.60 22.15 -32.53
C ASP A 30 -0.15 22.66 -31.16
N GLY A 31 0.28 21.74 -30.30
CA GLY A 31 0.70 22.03 -28.94
C GLY A 31 1.68 20.97 -28.47
N HIS A 32 2.94 21.13 -28.87
CA HIS A 32 4.06 20.48 -28.20
C HIS A 32 3.96 20.72 -26.70
N ASP A 33 3.80 19.66 -25.91
CA ASP A 33 4.38 19.58 -24.57
C ASP A 33 4.41 18.12 -24.11
N HIS A 34 5.49 17.43 -24.48
CA HIS A 34 5.92 16.22 -23.79
C HIS A 34 6.37 16.58 -22.38
N HIS A 35 5.42 16.75 -21.46
CA HIS A 35 5.67 16.81 -20.03
C HIS A 35 6.09 15.42 -19.50
N HIS A 36 7.28 14.96 -19.88
CA HIS A 36 8.02 13.91 -19.18
C HIS A 36 8.76 14.50 -17.98
N ARG A 37 8.02 15.02 -17.00
CA ARG A 37 8.54 15.58 -15.73
C ARG A 37 7.38 15.63 -14.75
N HIS A 38 7.29 14.86 -13.67
CA HIS A 38 8.26 14.10 -12.92
C HIS A 38 7.54 12.86 -12.38
N ALA A 39 8.24 11.73 -12.27
CA ALA A 39 7.90 10.76 -11.25
C ALA A 39 7.74 11.55 -9.96
N SER A 40 6.53 11.58 -9.42
CA SER A 40 6.21 12.36 -8.24
C SER A 40 7.13 11.91 -7.11
N ASP A 41 8.13 12.73 -6.76
CA ASP A 41 9.05 12.58 -5.62
C ASP A 41 8.34 12.71 -4.25
N ILE A 42 7.04 12.40 -4.22
CA ILE A 42 6.20 12.26 -3.03
C ILE A 42 5.84 10.79 -2.89
N HIS A 43 6.85 9.93 -2.84
CA HIS A 43 6.77 8.84 -1.89
C HIS A 43 6.82 9.52 -0.52
N ASP A 44 5.73 9.47 0.23
CA ASP A 44 5.60 9.98 1.57
C ASP A 44 6.74 9.42 2.47
N VAL A 45 7.86 10.14 2.55
CA VAL A 45 9.13 9.69 3.17
C VAL A 45 9.00 9.52 4.70
N THR A 46 7.80 9.79 5.24
CA THR A 46 7.51 9.77 6.67
C THR A 46 7.22 8.36 7.18
N VAL A 47 6.61 7.48 6.37
CA VAL A 47 6.25 6.12 6.78
C VAL A 47 7.38 5.15 6.48
N LYS A 48 7.87 4.46 7.52
CA LYS A 48 8.93 3.45 7.40
C LYS A 48 8.48 2.11 7.97
N SER A 49 9.03 1.04 7.42
CA SER A 49 8.84 -0.33 7.90
C SER A 49 10.09 -0.82 8.61
N VAL A 50 9.92 -1.44 9.78
CA VAL A 50 10.99 -2.07 10.55
C VAL A 50 10.72 -3.57 10.62
N SER A 51 11.74 -4.39 10.37
CA SER A 51 11.67 -5.85 10.52
C SER A 51 12.67 -6.30 11.57
N LEU A 52 12.21 -7.11 12.52
CA LEU A 52 13.03 -7.71 13.57
C LEU A 52 13.03 -9.22 13.37
N ARG A 53 14.18 -9.86 13.54
CA ARG A 53 14.35 -11.32 13.50
C ARG A 53 15.18 -11.74 14.70
N GLY A 54 14.83 -12.89 15.28
CA GLY A 54 15.50 -13.44 16.46
C GLY A 54 15.13 -14.90 16.67
N GLY A 55 15.68 -15.49 17.73
CA GLY A 55 15.34 -16.85 18.19
C GLY A 55 14.11 -16.87 19.09
N GLU A 56 14.04 -17.88 19.95
CA GLU A 56 12.98 -18.02 20.96
C GLU A 56 12.98 -16.83 21.94
N MET A 57 11.79 -16.30 22.21
CA MET A 57 11.59 -15.15 23.10
C MET A 57 11.10 -15.59 24.49
N ASP A 58 11.57 -14.89 25.52
CA ASP A 58 11.04 -15.06 26.88
C ASP A 58 9.67 -14.36 27.00
N PRO A 59 8.56 -15.09 27.22
CA PRO A 59 7.23 -14.49 27.28
C PRO A 59 7.10 -13.43 28.36
N LYS A 60 7.78 -13.60 29.51
CA LYS A 60 7.72 -12.66 30.64
C LYS A 60 8.35 -11.31 30.32
N LYS A 61 9.18 -11.25 29.27
CA LYS A 61 9.82 -10.01 28.80
C LYS A 61 9.13 -9.48 27.54
N PHE A 62 8.74 -10.38 26.65
CA PHE A 62 8.15 -10.01 25.36
C PHE A 62 6.81 -9.29 25.53
N PHE A 63 5.87 -9.82 26.32
CA PHE A 63 4.55 -9.22 26.48
C PHE A 63 4.59 -7.81 27.10
N PRO A 64 5.31 -7.58 28.22
CA PRO A 64 5.43 -6.23 28.76
C PRO A 64 6.13 -5.24 27.80
N TRP A 65 7.08 -5.74 27.00
CA TRP A 65 7.77 -4.92 26.02
C TRP A 65 6.84 -4.51 24.87
N ILE A 66 6.12 -5.44 24.26
CA ILE A 66 5.24 -5.13 23.12
C ILE A 66 4.06 -4.25 23.57
N GLU A 67 3.49 -4.49 24.74
CA GLU A 67 2.47 -3.62 25.34
C GLU A 67 2.99 -2.19 25.48
N LYS A 68 4.16 -2.02 26.10
CA LYS A 68 4.79 -0.70 26.27
C LYS A 68 5.05 -0.02 24.92
N VAL A 69 5.58 -0.75 23.93
CA VAL A 69 5.82 -0.19 22.58
C VAL A 69 4.51 0.22 21.93
N THR A 70 3.46 -0.59 21.99
CA THR A 70 2.15 -0.25 21.41
C THR A 70 1.46 0.90 22.13
N GLN A 71 1.68 1.09 23.42
CA GLN A 71 1.15 2.24 24.17
C GLN A 71 1.89 3.55 23.84
N MET A 72 3.21 3.50 23.70
CA MET A 72 4.03 4.69 23.41
C MET A 72 3.95 5.10 21.93
N GLU A 73 4.02 4.12 21.03
CA GLU A 73 4.12 4.34 19.58
C GLU A 73 2.81 4.01 18.85
N GLY A 74 1.74 3.68 19.56
CA GLY A 74 0.44 3.29 18.97
C GLY A 74 -0.06 4.21 17.86
N PRO A 75 -0.02 5.56 18.03
CA PRO A 75 -0.39 6.50 16.97
C PRO A 75 0.51 6.45 15.72
N ASN A 76 1.77 6.02 15.88
CA ASN A 76 2.77 5.95 14.81
C ASN A 76 2.83 4.56 14.14
N ILE A 77 2.22 3.54 14.75
CA ILE A 77 2.19 2.18 14.21
C ILE A 77 0.92 2.01 13.37
N LEU A 78 1.07 2.14 12.05
CA LEU A 78 -0.03 1.90 11.11
C LEU A 78 -0.40 0.41 11.01
N ARG A 79 0.59 -0.48 11.12
CA ARG A 79 0.39 -1.92 11.06
C ARG A 79 1.52 -2.66 11.75
N LEU A 80 1.17 -3.69 12.51
CA LEU A 80 2.13 -4.61 13.10
C LEU A 80 1.74 -6.04 12.74
N LYS A 81 2.72 -6.81 12.25
CA LYS A 81 2.59 -8.24 11.99
C LYS A 81 3.85 -8.95 12.46
N GLY A 82 3.69 -10.14 13.03
CA GLY A 82 4.82 -10.96 13.45
C GLY A 82 4.43 -12.41 13.67
N ILE A 83 5.45 -13.27 13.67
CA ILE A 83 5.36 -14.65 14.13
C ILE A 83 6.38 -14.78 15.25
N ILE A 84 5.93 -15.23 16.41
CA ILE A 84 6.74 -15.30 17.63
C ILE A 84 6.86 -16.76 18.06
N ALA A 85 8.07 -17.19 18.37
CA ALA A 85 8.33 -18.44 19.07
C ALA A 85 8.65 -18.12 20.52
N LEU A 86 7.92 -18.70 21.46
CA LEU A 86 8.13 -18.50 22.89
C LEU A 86 8.96 -19.65 23.44
N LYS A 87 9.91 -19.33 24.32
CA LYS A 87 10.80 -20.34 24.90
C LYS A 87 10.01 -21.34 25.74
N GLY A 88 10.19 -22.62 25.45
CA GLY A 88 9.50 -23.71 26.13
C GLY A 88 8.09 -23.99 25.60
N ASP A 89 7.72 -23.37 24.48
CA ASP A 89 6.50 -23.67 23.74
C ASP A 89 6.86 -24.12 22.32
N GLU A 90 6.28 -25.22 21.87
CA GLU A 90 6.50 -25.76 20.52
C GLU A 90 5.65 -25.01 19.48
N ASP A 91 4.60 -24.33 19.92
CA ASP A 91 3.71 -23.57 19.06
C ASP A 91 4.27 -22.18 18.71
N ARG A 92 3.89 -21.71 17.52
CA ARG A 92 4.20 -20.36 17.05
C ARG A 92 2.96 -19.50 17.14
N TYR A 93 3.16 -18.28 17.63
CA TYR A 93 2.09 -17.32 17.81
C TYR A 93 2.10 -16.28 16.70
N VAL A 94 0.94 -16.01 16.13
CA VAL A 94 0.77 -14.93 15.16
C VAL A 94 0.37 -13.66 15.91
N LEU A 95 1.16 -12.61 15.73
CA LEU A 95 0.89 -11.29 16.25
C LEU A 95 0.32 -10.42 15.11
N GLN A 96 -0.84 -9.84 15.35
CA GLN A 96 -1.44 -8.85 14.47
C GLN A 96 -1.92 -7.65 15.29
N GLY A 97 -1.39 -6.47 14.99
CA GLY A 97 -1.79 -5.22 15.63
C GLY A 97 -2.23 -4.19 14.59
N VAL A 98 -3.27 -3.43 14.94
CA VAL A 98 -3.83 -2.30 14.18
C VAL A 98 -3.90 -1.12 15.15
N PRO A 99 -3.67 0.14 14.72
CA PRO A 99 -3.71 1.28 15.64
C PRO A 99 -5.00 1.34 16.45
N MET A 100 -4.85 1.56 17.76
CA MET A 100 -5.91 1.68 18.78
C MET A 100 -7.08 0.69 18.67
N ILE A 101 -6.81 -0.60 18.48
CA ILE A 101 -7.71 -1.65 18.95
C ILE A 101 -6.87 -2.70 19.69
N LEU A 102 -7.00 -2.69 21.02
CA LEU A 102 -6.78 -3.85 21.90
C LEU A 102 -8.15 -4.28 22.41
#